data_AF-A0A3R7V7S5-F1
#
_entry.id   AF-A0A3R7V7S5-F1
#
_cell.length_a   1.000
_cell.length_b   1.000
_cell.length_c   1.000
_cell.angle_alpha   90.00
_cell.angle_beta   90.00
_cell.angle_gamma   90.00
#
_symmetry.space_group_name_H-M   'P 1'
#
loop_
_entity.id
_entity.type
_entity.pdbx_description
1 polymer ?
#
loop_
_entity_poly.entity_id
_entity_poly.type
_entity_poly.pdbx_seq_one_letter_code
_entity_poly.pdbx_strand_id
1 'polypeptide(L)'
;MPMPLPGAAPLPDLPVPEALPTPSIESLPAPLPVPEAEPQTDEEYNQLWAKKSDKPLPQIYGHIDRISSGEVGSLLDRYADRFGHSLDRDIIVLRKKEHDEKVAQIRDAPVVELVEDEVVEQSLSDKLTEIENQIRTLKPDYQNAKASGDSEALNELRPQLEQLMSERKSIKSQISSETPKAKAKAVAKPVAKAVIAEEATDGEDIFVNFVAIVDELLGSHLPEEVVNAFVESDDFSVYQAVGGDPSDADDELRGRFFAIVDGQLANMSEESIDAFVASSDFEIYRTVGEMY
;
A
#
# COMPACT_ATOMS: atom_id res chain seq x y z
N MET A 1 25.59 -42.15 -28.57
CA MET A 1 26.40 -40.97 -28.18
C MET A 1 25.54 -40.10 -27.27
N PRO A 2 25.95 -39.86 -26.01
CA PRO A 2 25.19 -38.96 -25.14
C PRO A 2 25.39 -37.51 -25.59
N MET A 3 24.30 -36.75 -25.73
CA MET A 3 24.32 -35.33 -26.08
C MET A 3 24.76 -34.47 -24.88
N PRO A 4 25.49 -33.35 -25.11
CA PRO A 4 26.06 -32.54 -24.05
C PRO A 4 24.99 -31.67 -23.37
N LEU A 5 25.13 -31.48 -22.05
CA LEU A 5 24.30 -30.56 -21.29
C LEU A 5 24.50 -29.11 -21.77
N PRO A 6 23.43 -28.31 -21.89
CA PRO A 6 23.55 -26.89 -22.20
C PRO A 6 24.23 -26.17 -21.02
N GLY A 7 25.24 -25.37 -21.36
CA GLY A 7 26.07 -24.63 -20.40
C GLY A 7 25.24 -23.69 -19.53
N ALA A 8 25.56 -23.68 -18.24
CA ALA A 8 25.06 -22.71 -17.30
C ALA A 8 25.52 -21.31 -17.73
N ALA A 9 24.58 -20.46 -18.15
CA ALA A 9 24.82 -19.04 -18.28
C ALA A 9 25.08 -18.45 -16.87
N PRO A 10 26.02 -17.50 -16.72
CA PRO A 10 26.27 -16.85 -15.45
C PRO A 10 25.04 -16.04 -15.01
N LEU A 11 24.65 -16.22 -13.74
CA LEU A 11 23.59 -15.44 -13.11
C LEU A 11 23.95 -13.95 -13.12
N PRO A 12 22.98 -13.04 -13.34
CA PRO A 12 23.22 -11.61 -13.15
C PRO A 12 23.49 -11.33 -11.66
N ASP A 13 24.52 -10.52 -11.39
CA ASP A 13 24.87 -10.04 -10.05
C ASP A 13 23.67 -9.31 -9.44
N LEU A 14 23.21 -9.79 -8.28
CA LEU A 14 22.22 -9.10 -7.48
C LEU A 14 22.86 -7.81 -6.93
N PRO A 15 22.16 -6.66 -6.97
CA PRO A 15 22.66 -5.45 -6.33
C PRO A 15 22.80 -5.73 -4.83
N VAL A 16 24.04 -5.64 -4.35
CA VAL A 16 24.38 -5.69 -2.93
C VAL A 16 23.58 -4.61 -2.21
N PRO A 17 22.86 -4.91 -1.11
CA PRO A 17 22.18 -3.88 -0.35
C PRO A 17 23.20 -2.83 0.09
N GLU A 18 22.93 -1.58 -0.29
CA GLU A 18 23.72 -0.43 0.09
C GLU A 18 23.74 -0.36 1.62
N ALA A 19 24.91 -0.61 2.20
CA ALA A 19 25.09 -0.57 3.64
C ALA A 19 24.72 0.83 4.11
N LEU A 20 23.76 0.91 5.05
CA LEU A 20 23.47 2.13 5.80
C LEU A 20 24.80 2.74 6.26
N PRO A 21 24.97 4.08 6.21
CA PRO A 21 26.19 4.71 6.66
C PRO A 21 26.38 4.33 8.13
N THR A 22 27.34 3.44 8.36
CA THR A 22 27.86 3.20 9.68
C THR A 22 28.31 4.56 10.21
N PRO A 23 27.93 4.97 11.43
CA PRO A 23 28.59 6.12 12.03
C PRO A 23 30.08 5.84 11.92
N SER A 24 30.81 6.75 11.27
CA SER A 24 32.27 6.71 11.25
C SER A 24 32.71 6.69 12.70
N ILE A 25 32.95 5.49 13.22
CA ILE A 25 33.84 5.29 14.34
C ILE A 25 35.18 5.62 13.72
N GLU A 26 35.52 6.91 13.81
CA GLU A 26 36.86 7.43 13.65
C GLU A 26 37.80 6.38 14.23
N SER A 27 38.56 5.77 13.33
CA SER A 27 39.37 4.59 13.59
C SER A 27 40.05 4.75 14.94
N LEU A 28 39.61 3.96 15.93
CA LEU A 28 40.39 3.79 17.14
C LEU A 28 41.80 3.43 16.66
N PRO A 29 42.85 4.16 17.09
CA PRO A 29 44.20 3.85 16.67
C PRO A 29 44.43 2.37 16.94
N ALA A 30 45.00 1.67 15.95
CA ALA A 30 45.33 0.25 16.08
C ALA A 30 46.02 0.04 17.45
N PRO A 31 45.63 -0.98 18.24
CA PRO A 31 46.25 -1.20 19.52
C PRO A 31 47.75 -1.30 19.28
N LEU A 32 48.50 -0.35 19.87
CA LEU A 32 49.95 -0.39 19.84
C LEU A 32 50.38 -1.79 20.29
N PRO A 33 51.40 -2.39 19.67
CA PRO A 33 51.91 -3.67 20.13
C PRO A 33 52.20 -3.53 21.62
N VAL A 34 51.44 -4.25 22.43
CA VAL A 34 51.68 -4.32 23.87
C VAL A 34 53.11 -4.88 23.97
N PRO A 35 54.07 -4.14 24.53
CA PRO A 35 55.39 -4.71 24.75
C PRO A 35 55.18 -5.96 25.58
N GLU A 36 55.73 -7.08 25.12
CA GLU A 36 55.71 -8.33 25.85
C GLU A 36 56.34 -8.07 27.21
N ALA A 37 55.49 -7.88 28.21
CA ALA A 37 55.92 -7.54 29.55
C ALA A 37 56.56 -8.81 30.12
N GLU A 38 57.87 -8.78 30.29
CA GLU A 38 58.56 -9.78 31.10
C GLU A 38 57.85 -9.88 32.46
N PRO A 39 57.75 -11.08 33.06
CA PRO A 39 57.07 -11.27 34.33
C PRO A 39 57.76 -10.42 35.40
N GLN A 40 57.24 -9.22 35.65
CA GLN A 40 57.69 -8.39 36.76
C GLN A 40 57.40 -9.18 38.03
N THR A 41 58.45 -9.45 38.79
CA THR A 41 58.30 -10.11 40.07
C THR A 41 57.50 -9.19 41.01
N ASP A 42 56.72 -9.77 41.92
CA ASP A 42 55.95 -9.01 42.90
C ASP A 42 56.83 -8.00 43.66
N GLU A 43 58.11 -8.29 43.83
CA GLU A 43 59.10 -7.41 44.44
C GLU A 43 59.32 -6.11 43.67
N GLU A 44 59.41 -6.18 42.35
CA GLU A 44 59.65 -5.01 41.49
C GLU A 44 58.40 -4.12 41.42
N TYR A 45 57.22 -4.72 41.36
CA TYR A 45 55.94 -4.01 41.41
C TYR A 45 55.70 -3.32 42.77
N ASN A 46 56.05 -3.98 43.88
CA ASN A 46 55.97 -3.39 45.22
C ASN A 46 56.94 -2.19 45.40
N GLN A 47 58.11 -2.21 44.75
CA GLN A 47 59.09 -1.12 44.83
C GLN A 47 58.61 0.18 44.18
N LEU A 48 57.73 0.11 43.18
CA LEU A 48 57.12 1.30 42.56
C LEU A 48 56.28 2.11 43.56
N TRP A 49 55.68 1.44 44.54
CA TRP A 49 54.85 2.05 45.58
C TRP A 49 55.63 2.41 46.84
N ALA A 50 56.70 1.67 47.15
CA ALA A 50 57.56 1.96 48.30
C ALA A 50 58.12 3.39 48.31
N LYS A 51 58.31 4.01 47.12
CA LYS A 51 58.78 5.41 47.01
C LYS A 51 57.70 6.47 47.27
N LYS A 52 56.42 6.11 47.29
CA LYS A 52 55.28 7.03 47.48
C LYS A 52 54.56 6.83 48.82
N SER A 53 54.76 5.68 49.46
CA SER A 53 54.13 5.34 50.73
C SER A 53 55.06 4.48 51.57
N ASP A 54 55.23 4.84 52.84
CA ASP A 54 56.09 4.12 53.80
C ASP A 54 55.55 2.74 54.23
N LYS A 55 54.41 2.31 53.66
CA LYS A 55 53.73 1.05 54.00
C LYS A 55 53.75 0.11 52.79
N PRO A 56 53.97 -1.20 52.97
CA PRO A 56 53.92 -2.16 51.87
C PRO A 56 52.52 -2.22 51.27
N LEU A 57 52.44 -2.45 49.95
CA LEU A 57 51.21 -2.39 49.16
C LEU A 57 50.03 -3.23 49.73
N PRO A 58 50.24 -4.45 50.26
CA PRO A 58 49.16 -5.21 50.91
C PRO A 58 48.54 -4.49 52.11
N GLN A 59 49.34 -3.73 52.85
CA GLN A 59 48.88 -2.95 54.01
C GLN A 59 48.10 -1.70 53.58
N ILE A 60 48.40 -1.15 52.40
CA ILE A 60 47.66 -0.04 51.80
C ILE A 60 46.26 -0.51 51.38
N TYR A 61 46.13 -1.65 50.70
CA TYR A 61 44.82 -2.23 50.37
C TYR A 61 43.96 -2.45 51.62
N GLY A 62 44.54 -3.04 52.67
CA GLY A 62 43.85 -3.21 53.95
C GLY A 62 43.51 -1.90 54.68
N HIS A 63 44.26 -0.82 54.45
CA HIS A 63 43.93 0.52 54.97
C HIS A 63 42.80 1.16 54.17
N ILE A 64 42.85 1.07 52.84
CA ILE A 64 41.82 1.57 51.93
C ILE A 64 40.46 0.94 52.25
N ASP A 65 40.43 -0.36 52.54
CA ASP A 65 39.23 -1.08 52.96
C ASP A 65 38.61 -0.54 54.26
N ARG A 66 39.43 0.05 55.15
CA ARG A 66 38.99 0.58 56.45
C ARG A 66 38.64 2.06 56.43
N ILE A 67 39.19 2.83 55.50
CA ILE A 67 39.00 4.29 55.42
C ILE A 67 37.63 4.66 54.83
N SER A 68 37.04 3.82 53.97
CA SER A 68 35.93 4.26 53.10
C SER A 68 34.51 4.17 53.66
N SER A 69 34.20 3.30 54.62
CA SER A 69 32.89 3.26 55.32
C SER A 69 32.90 2.08 56.28
N GLY A 70 32.22 2.18 57.43
CA GLY A 70 32.11 1.14 58.47
C GLY A 70 31.29 -0.10 58.05
N GLU A 71 31.30 -0.43 56.77
CA GLU A 71 30.58 -1.54 56.15
C GLU A 71 31.54 -2.73 56.00
N VAL A 72 31.04 -3.96 56.17
CA VAL A 72 31.88 -5.16 56.26
C VAL A 72 32.24 -5.64 54.86
N GLY A 73 33.53 -5.68 54.49
CA GLY A 73 34.02 -6.21 53.21
C GLY A 73 35.21 -5.44 52.63
N SER A 74 35.86 -5.97 51.59
CA SER A 74 36.90 -5.24 50.85
C SER A 74 36.28 -4.14 49.98
N LEU A 75 36.96 -3.03 49.75
CA LEU A 75 36.49 -1.93 48.93
C LEU A 75 36.16 -2.40 47.50
N LEU A 76 36.93 -3.34 46.96
CA LEU A 76 36.67 -3.91 45.63
C LEU A 76 35.36 -4.70 45.57
N ASP A 77 35.05 -5.45 46.62
CA ASP A 77 33.81 -6.23 46.74
C ASP A 77 32.59 -5.29 46.83
N ARG A 78 32.72 -4.19 47.61
CA ARG A 78 31.71 -3.12 47.66
C ARG A 78 31.54 -2.44 46.31
N TYR A 79 32.63 -2.19 45.58
CA TYR A 79 32.55 -1.61 44.24
C TYR A 79 31.89 -2.58 43.25
N ALA A 80 32.19 -3.87 43.34
CA ALA A 80 31.56 -4.89 42.50
C ALA A 80 30.04 -4.99 42.76
N ASP A 81 29.62 -5.02 44.03
CA ASP A 81 28.19 -5.08 44.38
C ASP A 81 27.46 -3.76 44.10
N ARG A 82 28.14 -2.62 44.24
CA ARG A 82 27.56 -1.31 43.90
C ARG A 82 27.32 -1.17 42.41
N PHE A 83 28.27 -1.54 41.56
CA PHE A 83 28.17 -1.35 40.10
C PHE A 83 27.50 -2.51 39.36
N GLY A 84 27.37 -3.68 39.99
CA GLY A 84 26.63 -4.81 39.44
C GLY A 84 25.17 -4.78 39.87
N HIS A 85 24.85 -5.51 40.93
CA HIS A 85 23.47 -5.87 41.27
C HIS A 85 22.65 -4.74 41.91
N SER A 86 23.26 -3.87 42.70
CA SER A 86 22.52 -2.76 43.33
C SER A 86 22.31 -1.60 42.35
N LEU A 87 23.31 -1.24 41.54
CA LEU A 87 23.13 -0.28 40.46
C LEU A 87 22.12 -0.78 39.43
N ASP A 88 22.16 -2.05 39.00
CA ASP A 88 21.13 -2.59 38.10
C ASP A 88 19.73 -2.55 38.73
N ARG A 89 19.60 -2.85 40.02
CA ARG A 89 18.33 -2.74 40.75
C ARG A 89 17.83 -1.29 40.77
N ASP A 90 18.70 -0.34 41.09
CA ASP A 90 18.36 1.07 41.15
C ASP A 90 18.00 1.60 39.75
N ILE A 91 18.73 1.19 38.71
CA ILE A 91 18.42 1.51 37.32
C ILE A 91 17.06 0.94 36.92
N ILE A 92 16.73 -0.30 37.29
CA ILE A 92 15.42 -0.91 36.99
C ILE A 92 14.30 -0.14 37.70
N VAL A 93 14.49 0.23 38.96
CA VAL A 93 13.51 1.02 39.73
C VAL A 93 13.34 2.41 39.13
N LEU A 94 14.43 3.07 38.74
CA LEU A 94 14.39 4.39 38.10
C LEU A 94 13.71 4.33 36.73
N ARG A 95 14.06 3.37 35.87
CA ARG A 95 13.40 3.17 34.57
C ARG A 95 11.92 2.84 34.73
N LYS A 96 11.57 2.03 35.72
CA LYS A 96 10.16 1.73 36.04
C LYS A 96 9.44 2.98 36.51
N LYS A 97 10.03 3.78 37.38
CA LYS A 97 9.48 5.04 37.85
C LYS A 97 9.30 6.04 36.70
N GLU A 98 10.30 6.19 35.83
CA GLU A 98 10.22 7.03 34.64
C GLU A 98 9.11 6.58 33.69
N HIS A 99 8.95 5.27 33.51
CA HIS A 99 7.86 4.72 32.71
C HIS A 99 6.50 4.99 33.35
N ASP A 100 6.35 4.72 34.65
CA ASP A 100 5.11 4.96 35.39
C ASP A 100 4.75 6.46 35.43
N GLU A 101 5.74 7.35 35.53
CA GLU A 101 5.57 8.81 35.46
C GLU A 101 5.11 9.26 34.07
N LYS A 102 5.71 8.73 32.99
CA LYS A 102 5.25 8.98 31.61
C LYS A 102 3.81 8.48 31.39
N VAL A 103 3.48 7.29 31.89
CA VAL A 103 2.13 6.74 31.79
C VAL A 103 1.13 7.59 32.59
N ALA A 104 1.49 8.02 33.79
CA ALA A 104 0.66 8.92 34.58
C ALA A 104 0.48 10.27 33.89
N GLN A 105 1.53 10.82 33.27
CA GLN A 105 1.46 12.04 32.49
C GLN A 105 0.53 11.92 31.28
N ILE A 106 0.54 10.79 30.57
CA ILE A 106 -0.39 10.52 29.46
C ILE A 106 -1.82 10.38 29.98
N ARG A 107 -2.02 9.74 31.14
CA ARG A 107 -3.35 9.51 31.72
C ARG A 107 -3.99 10.77 32.29
N ASP A 108 -3.19 11.61 32.95
CA ASP A 108 -3.64 12.83 33.61
C ASP A 108 -3.57 14.05 32.67
N ALA A 109 -2.97 13.91 31.49
CA ALA A 109 -3.08 14.89 30.44
C ALA A 109 -4.57 15.01 30.03
N PRO A 110 -5.10 16.24 29.94
CA PRO A 110 -6.44 16.44 29.41
C PRO A 110 -6.48 15.86 28.01
N VAL A 111 -7.47 15.00 27.75
CA VAL A 111 -7.73 14.49 26.40
C VAL A 111 -8.14 15.71 25.57
N VAL A 112 -7.18 16.24 24.82
CA VAL A 112 -7.46 17.17 23.73
C VAL A 112 -7.99 16.29 22.63
N GLU A 113 -9.32 16.14 22.59
CA GLU A 113 -9.98 15.88 21.33
C GLU A 113 -9.55 17.05 20.43
N LEU A 114 -8.73 16.75 19.43
CA LEU A 114 -8.58 17.67 18.32
C LEU A 114 -9.99 17.80 17.79
N VAL A 115 -10.65 18.90 18.12
CA VAL A 115 -11.56 19.51 17.16
C VAL A 115 -10.61 19.94 16.04
N GLU A 116 -10.26 18.97 15.20
CA GLU A 116 -10.30 19.21 13.78
C GLU A 116 -11.55 20.08 13.62
N ASP A 117 -11.38 21.33 13.20
CA ASP A 117 -12.40 21.88 12.30
C ASP A 117 -12.82 20.70 11.45
N GLU A 118 -14.11 20.38 11.42
CA GLU A 118 -14.68 19.22 10.75
C GLU A 118 -14.45 19.31 9.22
N VAL A 119 -13.23 19.59 8.77
CA VAL A 119 -12.50 18.75 7.83
C VAL A 119 -12.64 17.30 8.31
N VAL A 120 -13.86 16.77 8.20
CA VAL A 120 -14.02 15.48 7.54
C VAL A 120 -13.07 15.61 6.36
N GLU A 121 -11.88 15.02 6.46
CA GLU A 121 -11.06 14.79 5.29
C GLU A 121 -11.98 13.94 4.42
N GLN A 122 -12.79 14.60 3.58
CA GLN A 122 -13.69 13.97 2.65
C GLN A 122 -12.79 12.98 1.96
N SER A 123 -13.13 11.71 2.15
CA SER A 123 -12.31 10.64 1.62
C SER A 123 -12.15 10.92 0.13
N LEU A 124 -11.02 10.50 -0.47
CA LEU A 124 -10.83 10.71 -1.90
C LEU A 124 -12.02 10.17 -2.71
N SER A 125 -12.72 9.15 -2.20
CA SER A 125 -14.01 8.67 -2.71
C SER A 125 -15.16 9.68 -2.54
N ASP A 126 -15.34 10.33 -1.39
CA ASP A 126 -16.38 11.35 -1.21
C ASP A 126 -16.16 12.52 -2.18
N LYS A 127 -14.92 13.00 -2.31
CA LYS A 127 -14.55 14.05 -3.28
C LYS A 127 -14.82 13.62 -4.72
N LEU A 128 -14.56 12.35 -5.04
CA LEU A 128 -14.86 11.80 -6.35
C LEU A 128 -16.38 11.84 -6.63
N THR A 129 -17.22 11.44 -5.67
CA THR A 129 -18.68 11.48 -5.85
C THR A 129 -19.20 12.91 -6.01
N GLU A 130 -18.63 13.88 -5.29
CA GLU A 130 -19.02 15.29 -5.40
C GLU A 130 -18.69 15.85 -6.80
N ILE A 131 -17.50 15.55 -7.33
CA ILE A 131 -17.08 15.93 -8.68
C ILE A 131 -17.95 15.25 -9.75
N GLU A 132 -18.30 13.98 -9.58
CA GLU A 132 -19.15 13.25 -10.53
C GLU A 132 -20.58 13.80 -10.56
N ASN A 133 -21.13 14.16 -9.40
CA ASN A 133 -22.42 14.84 -9.32
C ASN A 133 -22.38 16.20 -10.02
N GLN A 134 -21.32 17.00 -9.82
CA GLN A 134 -21.15 18.28 -10.53
C GLN A 134 -21.06 18.09 -12.04
N ILE A 135 -20.30 17.10 -12.52
CA ILE A 135 -20.24 16.76 -13.96
C ILE A 135 -21.62 16.36 -14.49
N ARG A 136 -22.37 15.53 -13.75
CA ARG A 136 -23.72 15.08 -14.13
C ARG A 136 -24.71 16.25 -14.24
N THR A 137 -24.58 17.27 -13.40
CA THR A 137 -25.41 18.49 -13.47
C THR A 137 -25.03 19.41 -14.63
N LEU A 138 -23.74 19.60 -14.92
CA LEU A 138 -23.26 20.56 -15.92
C LEU A 138 -23.27 20.01 -17.36
N LYS A 139 -23.17 18.68 -17.53
CA LYS A 139 -23.19 18.02 -18.84
C LYS A 139 -24.45 18.33 -19.66
N PRO A 140 -25.70 18.22 -19.14
CA PRO A 140 -26.89 18.57 -19.92
C PRO A 140 -26.93 20.05 -20.31
N ASP A 141 -26.51 20.96 -19.43
CA ASP A 141 -26.46 22.40 -19.73
C ASP A 141 -25.47 22.72 -20.85
N TYR A 142 -24.31 22.06 -20.87
CA TYR A 142 -23.34 22.16 -21.96
C TYR A 142 -23.92 21.65 -23.29
N GLN A 143 -24.65 20.53 -23.27
CA GLN A 143 -25.28 19.98 -24.49
C GLN A 143 -26.41 20.89 -25.00
N ASN A 144 -27.18 21.48 -24.09
CA ASN A 144 -28.22 22.46 -24.42
C ASN A 144 -27.61 23.72 -25.03
N ALA A 145 -26.55 24.26 -24.45
CA ALA A 145 -25.80 25.41 -25.00
C ALA A 145 -25.18 25.10 -26.37
N LYS A 146 -24.71 23.86 -26.55
CA LYS A 146 -24.18 23.37 -27.83
C LYS A 146 -25.27 23.25 -28.89
N ALA A 147 -26.47 22.78 -28.51
CA ALA A 147 -27.62 22.65 -29.40
C ALA A 147 -28.24 24.01 -29.77
N SER A 148 -28.26 24.97 -28.84
CA SER A 148 -28.75 26.33 -29.06
C SER A 148 -27.72 27.24 -29.76
N GLY A 149 -26.45 26.81 -29.84
CA GLY A 149 -25.37 27.59 -30.44
C GLY A 149 -24.92 28.78 -29.59
N ASP A 150 -25.21 28.76 -28.29
CA ASP A 150 -24.90 29.83 -27.36
C ASP A 150 -23.40 29.85 -27.02
N SER A 151 -22.65 30.69 -27.74
CA SER A 151 -21.20 30.77 -27.63
C SER A 151 -20.71 31.31 -26.29
N GLU A 152 -21.53 32.12 -25.60
CA GLU A 152 -21.15 32.66 -24.28
C GLU A 152 -21.20 31.54 -23.23
N ALA A 153 -22.32 30.82 -23.16
CA ALA A 153 -22.47 29.66 -22.27
C ALA A 153 -21.44 28.56 -22.54
N LEU A 154 -21.10 28.30 -23.82
CA LEU A 154 -20.06 27.33 -24.18
C LEU A 154 -18.65 27.73 -23.73
N ASN A 155 -18.33 29.02 -23.75
CA ASN A 155 -17.03 29.53 -23.29
C ASN A 155 -16.89 29.45 -21.76
N GLU A 156 -17.99 29.50 -21.03
CA GLU A 156 -18.01 29.35 -19.57
C GLU A 156 -18.01 27.88 -19.14
N LEU A 157 -18.83 27.04 -19.76
CA LEU A 157 -19.00 25.64 -19.37
C LEU A 157 -17.84 24.73 -19.79
N ARG A 158 -17.19 24.99 -20.94
CA ARG A 158 -16.03 24.18 -21.39
C ARG A 158 -14.90 24.09 -20.35
N PRO A 159 -14.32 25.20 -19.87
CA PRO A 159 -13.20 25.14 -18.94
C PRO A 159 -13.59 24.51 -17.60
N GLN A 160 -14.82 24.74 -17.12
CA GLN A 160 -15.31 24.12 -15.88
C GLN A 160 -15.39 22.60 -16.01
N LEU A 161 -15.96 22.11 -17.12
CA LEU A 161 -16.12 20.67 -17.34
C LEU A 161 -14.77 19.98 -17.59
N GLU A 162 -13.84 20.64 -18.28
CA GLU A 162 -12.47 20.13 -18.46
C GLU A 162 -11.69 20.07 -17.15
N GLN A 163 -11.84 21.08 -16.28
CA GLN A 163 -11.26 21.08 -14.94
C GLN A 163 -11.80 19.90 -14.11
N LEU A 164 -13.13 19.75 -14.02
CA LEU A 164 -13.75 18.67 -13.24
C LEU A 164 -13.35 17.29 -13.75
N MET A 165 -13.26 17.10 -15.07
CA MET A 165 -12.81 15.84 -15.67
C MET A 165 -11.33 15.55 -15.38
N SER A 166 -10.48 16.58 -15.35
CA SER A 166 -9.07 16.44 -14.99
C SER A 166 -8.89 16.08 -13.51
N GLU A 167 -9.71 16.67 -12.64
CA GLU A 167 -9.69 16.43 -11.19
C GLU A 167 -10.20 15.03 -10.86
N ARG A 168 -11.32 14.61 -11.47
CA ARG A 168 -11.83 13.23 -11.42
C ARG A 168 -10.75 12.23 -11.79
N LYS A 169 -10.03 12.48 -12.90
CA LYS A 169 -8.95 11.59 -13.36
C LYS A 169 -7.78 11.55 -12.37
N SER A 170 -7.41 12.69 -11.80
CA SER A 170 -6.35 12.78 -10.79
C SER A 170 -6.73 11.98 -9.54
N ILE A 171 -7.92 12.21 -8.99
CA ILE A 171 -8.41 11.54 -7.78
C ILE A 171 -8.57 10.03 -8.02
N LYS A 172 -9.15 9.62 -9.15
CA LYS A 172 -9.24 8.20 -9.54
C LYS A 172 -7.86 7.53 -9.60
N SER A 173 -6.84 8.23 -10.09
CA SER A 173 -5.47 7.70 -10.11
C SER A 173 -4.84 7.57 -8.73
N GLN A 174 -5.11 8.52 -7.83
CA GLN A 174 -4.63 8.49 -6.44
C GLN A 174 -5.26 7.32 -5.68
N ILE A 175 -6.58 7.14 -5.79
CA ILE A 175 -7.32 6.02 -5.20
C ILE A 175 -6.79 4.68 -5.71
N SER A 176 -6.53 4.56 -7.01
CA SER A 176 -5.96 3.33 -7.60
C SER A 176 -4.54 3.02 -7.10
N SER A 177 -3.76 4.04 -6.73
CA SER A 177 -2.38 3.87 -6.24
C SER A 177 -2.27 3.48 -4.76
N GLU A 178 -3.30 3.75 -3.95
CA GLU A 178 -3.32 3.47 -2.51
C GLU A 178 -3.81 2.05 -2.16
N THR A 179 -4.31 1.29 -3.13
CA THR A 179 -4.72 -0.11 -2.90
C THR A 179 -3.47 -1.04 -2.83
N PRO A 180 -3.24 -1.76 -1.71
CA PRO A 180 -2.08 -2.63 -1.59
C PRO A 180 -2.22 -3.87 -2.47
N LYS A 181 -1.49 -3.90 -3.59
CA LYS A 181 -1.36 -5.05 -4.50
C LYS A 181 -0.71 -6.24 -3.78
N ALA A 182 -1.53 -7.20 -3.34
CA ALA A 182 -1.07 -8.50 -2.88
C ALA A 182 -0.50 -9.32 -4.07
N LYS A 183 0.83 -9.47 -4.07
CA LYS A 183 1.65 -10.52 -4.70
C LYS A 183 1.05 -11.26 -5.92
N ALA A 184 1.46 -10.87 -7.13
CA ALA A 184 1.51 -11.78 -8.28
C ALA A 184 2.88 -11.68 -8.99
N LYS A 185 3.39 -12.86 -9.33
CA LYS A 185 4.77 -13.22 -9.61
C LYS A 185 5.17 -12.87 -11.04
N ALA A 186 6.37 -12.30 -11.19
CA ALA A 186 6.96 -11.92 -12.48
C ALA A 186 7.19 -13.12 -13.41
N VAL A 187 6.72 -13.02 -14.66
CA VAL A 187 7.32 -13.66 -15.84
C VAL A 187 7.31 -12.63 -16.97
N ALA A 188 8.50 -12.29 -17.46
CA ALA A 188 8.73 -11.29 -18.49
C ALA A 188 8.52 -11.86 -19.90
N LYS A 189 7.74 -11.16 -20.73
CA LYS A 189 7.93 -11.04 -22.18
C LYS A 189 7.30 -9.72 -22.67
N PRO A 190 8.01 -8.91 -23.48
CA PRO A 190 7.59 -7.54 -23.77
C PRO A 190 6.65 -7.50 -24.97
N VAL A 191 5.39 -7.13 -24.76
CA VAL A 191 4.52 -6.60 -25.82
C VAL A 191 3.68 -5.49 -25.20
N ALA A 192 3.79 -4.30 -25.78
CA ALA A 192 3.06 -3.12 -25.40
C ALA A 192 1.55 -3.29 -25.64
N LYS A 193 0.74 -3.17 -24.59
CA LYS A 193 -0.45 -2.30 -24.53
C LYS A 193 -0.95 -2.27 -23.08
N ALA A 194 -0.96 -1.08 -22.49
CA ALA A 194 -1.43 -0.85 -21.14
C ALA A 194 -2.95 -1.09 -21.08
N VAL A 195 -3.38 -2.10 -20.32
CA VAL A 195 -4.79 -2.31 -19.95
C VAL A 195 -4.96 -1.89 -18.50
N ILE A 196 -5.24 -0.59 -18.41
CA ILE A 196 -6.19 0.14 -17.57
C ILE A 196 -6.70 -0.60 -16.31
N ALA A 197 -6.45 0.02 -15.16
CA ALA A 197 -7.12 -0.27 -13.89
C ALA A 197 -8.39 0.61 -13.79
N GLU A 198 -9.55 -0.02 -13.73
CA GLU A 198 -10.86 0.59 -13.46
C GLU A 198 -11.33 0.12 -12.08
N GLU A 199 -11.71 1.06 -11.21
CA GLU A 199 -12.82 0.88 -10.28
C GLU A 199 -13.42 2.29 -10.05
N ALA A 200 -14.75 2.36 -9.94
CA ALA A 200 -15.63 3.54 -9.82
C ALA A 200 -16.09 4.28 -11.10
N THR A 201 -15.70 3.83 -12.29
CA THR A 201 -16.55 3.98 -13.52
C THR A 201 -16.96 2.63 -14.07
N ASP A 202 -16.63 1.59 -13.32
CA ASP A 202 -16.65 0.21 -13.76
C ASP A 202 -18.06 -0.18 -14.16
N GLY A 203 -19.09 0.06 -13.33
CA GLY A 203 -20.46 -0.34 -13.69
C GLY A 203 -20.98 0.23 -15.02
N GLU A 204 -20.75 1.52 -15.31
CA GLU A 204 -21.24 2.17 -16.52
C GLU A 204 -20.36 1.88 -17.74
N ASP A 205 -19.03 1.93 -17.60
CA ASP A 205 -18.08 1.61 -18.68
C ASP A 205 -18.09 0.10 -19.01
N ILE A 206 -18.21 -0.77 -18.00
CA ILE A 206 -18.43 -2.21 -18.16
C ILE A 206 -19.77 -2.46 -18.84
N PHE A 207 -20.84 -1.75 -18.48
CA PHE A 207 -22.13 -1.95 -19.12
C PHE A 207 -22.11 -1.53 -20.60
N VAL A 208 -21.44 -0.42 -20.94
CA VAL A 208 -21.23 -0.02 -22.35
C VAL A 208 -20.42 -1.06 -23.12
N ASN A 209 -19.36 -1.61 -22.50
CA ASN A 209 -18.58 -2.71 -23.09
C ASN A 209 -19.42 -3.98 -23.25
N PHE A 210 -20.26 -4.31 -22.26
CA PHE A 210 -21.19 -5.43 -22.30
C PHE A 210 -22.19 -5.29 -23.44
N VAL A 211 -22.78 -4.12 -23.64
CA VAL A 211 -23.72 -3.88 -24.75
C VAL A 211 -23.02 -4.09 -26.11
N ALA A 212 -21.77 -3.66 -26.26
CA ALA A 212 -21.00 -3.91 -27.48
C ALA A 212 -20.70 -5.41 -27.71
N ILE A 213 -20.34 -6.14 -26.65
CA ILE A 213 -20.12 -7.60 -26.70
C ILE A 213 -21.41 -8.33 -27.09
N VAL A 214 -22.52 -7.94 -26.47
CA VAL A 214 -23.85 -8.52 -26.74
C VAL A 214 -24.28 -8.28 -28.17
N ASP A 215 -24.06 -7.07 -28.71
CA ASP A 215 -24.43 -6.75 -30.10
C ASP A 215 -23.61 -7.59 -31.10
N GLU A 216 -22.32 -7.78 -30.84
CA GLU A 216 -21.47 -8.66 -31.66
C GLU A 216 -21.90 -10.14 -31.55
N LEU A 217 -22.18 -10.60 -30.32
CA LEU A 217 -22.54 -11.99 -30.03
C LEU A 217 -23.90 -12.37 -30.61
N LEU A 218 -24.93 -11.57 -30.35
CA LEU A 218 -26.28 -11.81 -30.85
C LEU A 218 -26.41 -11.51 -32.35
N GLY A 219 -25.59 -10.58 -32.88
CA GLY A 219 -25.61 -10.24 -34.30
C GLY A 219 -25.02 -11.30 -35.22
N SER A 220 -24.15 -12.18 -34.72
CA SER A 220 -23.41 -13.15 -35.54
C SER A 220 -23.80 -14.61 -35.29
N HIS A 221 -24.31 -14.96 -34.10
CA HIS A 221 -24.53 -16.35 -33.71
C HIS A 221 -26.00 -16.76 -33.55
N LEU A 222 -26.93 -15.86 -33.87
CA LEU A 222 -28.37 -16.08 -33.69
C LEU A 222 -29.06 -16.38 -35.04
N PRO A 223 -29.89 -17.46 -35.14
CA PRO A 223 -30.62 -17.78 -36.37
C PRO A 223 -31.59 -16.66 -36.81
N GLU A 224 -31.71 -16.42 -38.12
CA GLU A 224 -32.59 -15.38 -38.68
C GLU A 224 -34.06 -15.51 -38.24
N GLU A 225 -34.55 -16.74 -38.05
CA GLU A 225 -35.93 -16.97 -37.58
C GLU A 225 -36.17 -16.42 -36.17
N VAL A 226 -35.18 -16.55 -35.29
CA VAL A 226 -35.27 -16.07 -33.90
C VAL A 226 -35.03 -14.56 -33.83
N VAL A 227 -34.13 -14.02 -34.67
CA VAL A 227 -33.94 -12.56 -34.81
C VAL A 227 -35.24 -11.89 -35.29
N ASN A 228 -35.90 -12.44 -36.31
CA ASN A 228 -37.17 -11.89 -36.80
C ASN A 228 -38.28 -11.97 -35.73
N ALA A 229 -38.37 -13.09 -35.02
CA ALA A 229 -39.32 -13.22 -33.91
C ALA A 229 -39.04 -12.24 -32.76
N PHE A 230 -37.75 -11.94 -32.49
CA PHE A 230 -37.34 -10.96 -31.49
C PHE A 230 -37.66 -9.53 -31.93
N VAL A 231 -37.40 -9.16 -33.18
CA VAL A 231 -37.70 -7.82 -33.72
C VAL A 231 -39.21 -7.51 -33.70
N GLU A 232 -40.05 -8.55 -33.85
CA GLU A 232 -41.51 -8.42 -33.73
C GLU A 232 -42.02 -8.37 -32.27
N SER A 233 -41.14 -8.65 -31.29
CA SER A 233 -41.49 -8.66 -29.87
C SER A 233 -41.44 -7.26 -29.26
N ASP A 234 -42.19 -7.08 -28.17
CA ASP A 234 -42.19 -5.82 -27.39
C ASP A 234 -40.81 -5.54 -26.75
N ASP A 235 -40.00 -6.57 -26.53
CA ASP A 235 -38.68 -6.51 -25.91
C ASP A 235 -37.62 -5.84 -26.81
N PHE A 236 -37.84 -5.82 -28.12
CA PHE A 236 -36.95 -5.15 -29.07
C PHE A 236 -36.86 -3.64 -28.82
N SER A 237 -37.94 -3.03 -28.30
CA SER A 237 -37.95 -1.60 -27.97
C SER A 237 -36.95 -1.24 -26.86
N VAL A 238 -36.78 -2.12 -25.87
CA VAL A 238 -35.81 -1.98 -24.78
C VAL A 238 -34.39 -2.20 -25.33
N TYR A 239 -34.21 -3.23 -26.16
CA TYR A 239 -32.93 -3.50 -26.82
C TYR A 239 -32.45 -2.33 -27.67
N GLN A 240 -33.34 -1.72 -28.46
CA GLN A 240 -33.01 -0.57 -29.30
C GLN A 240 -32.67 0.69 -28.49
N ALA A 241 -33.42 0.94 -27.41
CA ALA A 241 -33.18 2.11 -26.55
C ALA A 241 -31.82 2.02 -25.86
N VAL A 242 -31.50 0.87 -25.26
CA VAL A 242 -30.24 0.65 -24.54
C VAL A 242 -29.07 0.44 -25.51
N GLY A 243 -29.26 -0.22 -26.64
CA GLY A 243 -28.24 -0.40 -27.67
C GLY A 243 -27.85 0.90 -28.40
N GLY A 244 -28.77 1.86 -28.50
CA GLY A 244 -28.52 3.16 -29.14
C GLY A 244 -27.73 4.14 -28.26
N ASP A 245 -28.02 4.19 -26.96
CA ASP A 245 -27.25 4.97 -25.99
C ASP A 245 -27.13 4.23 -24.64
N PRO A 246 -26.16 3.30 -24.52
CA PRO A 246 -25.98 2.52 -23.31
C PRO A 246 -25.55 3.35 -22.09
N SER A 247 -25.05 4.56 -22.34
CA SER A 247 -24.55 5.46 -21.29
C SER A 247 -25.67 6.24 -20.58
N ASP A 248 -26.81 6.44 -21.24
CA ASP A 248 -27.96 7.19 -20.70
C ASP A 248 -29.04 6.26 -20.08
N ALA A 249 -28.91 4.94 -20.25
CA ALA A 249 -29.82 3.96 -19.68
C ALA A 249 -29.74 3.94 -18.14
N ASP A 250 -30.90 3.92 -17.48
CA ASP A 250 -31.03 3.77 -16.03
C ASP A 250 -30.95 2.29 -15.60
N ASP A 251 -30.72 2.04 -14.32
CA ASP A 251 -30.51 0.68 -13.79
C ASP A 251 -31.71 -0.25 -14.03
N GLU A 252 -32.94 0.29 -14.08
CA GLU A 252 -34.13 -0.49 -14.42
C GLU A 252 -34.13 -0.95 -15.89
N LEU A 253 -33.80 -0.07 -16.83
CA LEU A 253 -33.67 -0.44 -18.25
C LEU A 253 -32.47 -1.38 -18.48
N ARG A 254 -31.37 -1.18 -17.76
CA ARG A 254 -30.19 -2.05 -17.84
C ARG A 254 -30.50 -3.48 -17.37
N GLY A 255 -31.21 -3.63 -16.25
CA GLY A 255 -31.64 -4.95 -15.78
C GLY A 255 -32.63 -5.63 -16.72
N ARG A 256 -33.58 -4.88 -17.29
CA ARG A 256 -34.50 -5.41 -18.33
C ARG A 256 -33.74 -5.86 -19.58
N PHE A 257 -32.78 -5.06 -20.04
CA PHE A 257 -31.92 -5.41 -21.17
C PHE A 257 -31.13 -6.69 -20.89
N PHE A 258 -30.52 -6.81 -19.71
CA PHE A 258 -29.79 -8.03 -19.32
C PHE A 258 -30.69 -9.27 -19.36
N ALA A 259 -31.89 -9.21 -18.80
CA ALA A 259 -32.84 -10.33 -18.82
C ALA A 259 -33.26 -10.74 -20.24
N ILE A 260 -33.41 -9.76 -21.15
CA ILE A 260 -33.70 -10.02 -22.56
C ILE A 260 -32.52 -10.75 -23.21
N VAL A 261 -31.30 -10.26 -22.99
CA VAL A 261 -30.07 -10.83 -23.54
C VAL A 261 -29.84 -12.26 -23.04
N ASP A 262 -29.96 -12.51 -21.74
CA ASP A 262 -29.80 -13.85 -21.14
C ASP A 262 -30.82 -14.85 -21.75
N GLY A 263 -32.06 -14.40 -21.96
CA GLY A 263 -33.08 -15.19 -22.66
C GLY A 263 -32.71 -15.51 -24.11
N GLN A 264 -32.05 -14.59 -24.83
CA GLN A 264 -31.60 -14.83 -26.20
C GLN A 264 -30.37 -15.73 -26.26
N LEU A 265 -29.48 -15.69 -25.27
CA LEU A 265 -28.34 -16.61 -25.18
C LEU A 265 -28.79 -18.08 -25.09
N ALA A 266 -29.92 -18.36 -24.42
CA ALA A 266 -30.49 -19.69 -24.35
C ALA A 266 -30.97 -20.24 -25.71
N ASN A 267 -31.19 -19.37 -26.70
CA ASN A 267 -31.61 -19.74 -28.05
C ASN A 267 -30.42 -20.01 -29.00
N MET A 268 -29.18 -19.87 -28.51
CA MET A 268 -27.97 -20.09 -29.29
C MET A 268 -27.55 -21.57 -29.28
N SER A 269 -26.70 -21.96 -30.24
CA SER A 269 -26.12 -23.30 -30.27
C SER A 269 -25.11 -23.50 -29.13
N GLU A 270 -25.01 -24.72 -28.62
CA GLU A 270 -24.07 -25.10 -27.54
C GLU A 270 -22.61 -24.75 -27.91
N GLU A 271 -22.23 -24.94 -29.18
CA GLU A 271 -20.90 -24.58 -29.69
C GLU A 271 -20.61 -23.06 -29.60
N SER A 272 -21.61 -22.22 -29.84
CA SER A 272 -21.46 -20.75 -29.73
C SER A 272 -21.39 -20.29 -28.27
N ILE A 273 -22.15 -20.95 -27.39
CA ILE A 273 -22.11 -20.69 -25.94
C ILE A 273 -20.75 -21.09 -25.37
N ASP A 274 -20.24 -22.28 -25.71
CA ASP A 274 -18.94 -22.75 -25.24
C ASP A 274 -17.80 -21.84 -25.73
N ALA A 275 -17.88 -21.35 -26.97
CA ALA A 275 -16.92 -20.39 -27.51
C ALA A 275 -16.94 -19.05 -26.76
N PHE A 276 -18.14 -18.57 -26.40
CA PHE A 276 -18.31 -17.34 -25.63
C PHE A 276 -17.80 -17.49 -24.19
N VAL A 277 -18.16 -18.58 -23.49
CA VAL A 277 -17.72 -18.85 -22.12
C VAL A 277 -16.19 -19.00 -22.02
N ALA A 278 -15.55 -19.47 -23.09
CA ALA A 278 -14.09 -19.56 -23.18
C ALA A 278 -13.39 -18.22 -23.53
N SER A 279 -14.15 -17.18 -23.91
CA SER A 279 -13.61 -15.87 -24.26
C SER A 279 -13.39 -14.99 -23.02
N SER A 280 -12.57 -13.95 -23.16
CA SER A 280 -12.39 -12.93 -22.13
C SER A 280 -13.65 -12.10 -21.87
N ASP A 281 -14.59 -12.10 -22.81
CA ASP A 281 -15.78 -11.26 -22.79
C ASP A 281 -16.84 -11.82 -21.83
N PHE A 282 -16.77 -13.11 -21.53
CA PHE A 282 -17.62 -13.76 -20.53
C PHE A 282 -17.39 -13.22 -19.12
N GLU A 283 -16.19 -12.74 -18.79
CA GLU A 283 -15.92 -12.11 -17.50
C GLU A 283 -16.73 -10.82 -17.34
N ILE A 284 -16.87 -10.04 -18.42
CA ILE A 284 -17.68 -8.82 -18.45
C ILE A 284 -19.17 -9.18 -18.32
N TYR A 285 -19.64 -10.18 -19.06
CA TYR A 285 -21.01 -10.71 -18.95
C TYR A 285 -21.37 -11.10 -17.52
N ARG A 286 -20.49 -11.88 -16.89
CA ARG A 286 -20.68 -12.35 -15.51
C ARG A 286 -20.71 -11.19 -14.52
N THR A 287 -19.80 -10.24 -14.67
CA THR A 287 -19.72 -9.07 -13.78
C THR A 287 -21.00 -8.24 -13.87
N VAL A 288 -21.54 -8.03 -15.09
CA VAL A 288 -22.82 -7.34 -15.28
C VAL A 288 -24.00 -8.13 -14.71
N GLY A 289 -24.02 -9.46 -14.89
CA GLY A 289 -25.07 -10.31 -14.32
C GLY A 289 -25.02 -10.46 -12.80
N GLU A 290 -23.90 -10.13 -12.14
CA GLU A 290 -23.84 -10.02 -10.68
C GLU A 290 -24.36 -8.67 -10.17
N MET A 291 -24.46 -7.65 -11.06
CA MET A 291 -24.97 -6.32 -10.73
C MET A 291 -26.48 -6.16 -10.91
N TYR A 292 -27.11 -6.91 -11.83
CA TYR A 292 -28.53 -6.80 -12.21
C TYR A 292 -29.27 -8.14 -12.11
#